data_AF-A0A0X3TPW7-F1
#
_entry.id   AF-A0A0X3TPW7-F1
#
_cell.length_a   1.000
_cell.length_b   1.000
_cell.length_c   1.000
_cell.angle_alpha   90.00
_cell.angle_beta   90.00
_cell.angle_gamma   90.00
#
_symmetry.space_group_name_H-M   'P 1'
#
loop_
_entity.id
_entity.type
_entity.pdbx_description
1 polymer ?
#
loop_
_entity_poly.entity_id
_entity_poly.type
_entity_poly.pdbx_seq_one_letter_code
_entity_poly.pdbx_strand_id
1 'polypeptide(L)' 'MTNEKIKTATEVVTGFINEQAKDEDLDPDTVKSVGALRDEGKLTKVNLLRQLEVLRKAAINTQADEGGADD' A
#
# COMPACT_ATOMS: atom_id res chain seq x y z
N MET A 1 30.05 4.37 25.35
CA MET A 1 29.23 4.98 24.29
C MET A 1 28.49 3.87 23.58
N THR A 2 27.17 3.85 23.65
CA THR A 2 26.35 2.87 22.93
C THR A 2 26.43 3.19 21.44
N ASN A 3 27.10 2.32 20.68
CA ASN A 3 27.08 2.35 19.21
C ASN A 3 25.69 1.92 18.74
N GLU A 4 24.72 2.83 18.77
CA GLU A 4 23.44 2.59 18.10
C GLU A 4 23.70 2.61 16.59
N LYS A 5 23.67 1.43 15.97
CA LYS A 5 23.72 1.31 14.51
C LYS A 5 22.51 2.04 13.94
N ILE A 6 22.75 3.05 13.10
CA ILE A 6 21.69 3.74 12.35
C ILE A 6 20.99 2.70 11.47
N LYS A 7 19.69 2.48 11.72
CA LYS A 7 18.85 1.59 10.92
C LYS A 7 18.49 2.28 9.60
N THR A 8 18.51 1.52 8.52
CA THR A 8 17.95 1.93 7.24
C THR A 8 16.42 2.02 7.32
N ALA A 9 15.79 2.78 6.41
CA ALA A 9 14.33 2.84 6.31
C ALA A 9 13.72 1.44 6.10
N THR A 10 14.40 0.58 5.35
CA THR A 10 13.98 -0.82 5.14
C THR A 10 13.96 -1.58 6.45
N GLU A 11 15.02 -1.48 7.26
CA GLU A 11 15.11 -2.17 8.56
C GLU A 11 14.07 -1.66 9.55
N VAL A 12 13.80 -0.34 9.58
CA VAL A 12 12.77 0.24 10.44
C VAL A 12 11.39 -0.30 10.07
N VAL A 13 11.03 -0.28 8.78
CA VAL A 13 9.71 -0.74 8.33
C VAL A 13 9.57 -2.26 8.48
N THR A 14 10.62 -3.04 8.19
CA THR A 14 10.62 -4.49 8.42
C THR A 14 10.42 -4.80 9.91
N GLY A 15 11.13 -4.08 10.79
CA GLY A 15 10.96 -4.21 12.24
C GLY A 15 9.53 -3.92 12.68
N PHE A 16 8.95 -2.83 12.19
CA PHE A 16 7.57 -2.47 12.49
C PHE A 16 6.57 -3.56 12.07
N ILE A 17 6.64 -4.06 10.83
CA ILE A 17 5.72 -5.11 10.36
C ILE A 17 5.87 -6.39 11.20
N ASN A 18 7.10 -6.76 11.57
CA ASN A 18 7.37 -7.91 12.44
C ASN A 18 6.86 -7.73 13.87
N GLU A 19 6.77 -6.50 14.37
CA GLU A 19 6.15 -6.17 15.66
C GLU A 19 4.63 -6.27 15.56
N GLN A 20 4.02 -5.72 14.51
CA GLN A 20 2.57 -5.84 14.27
C GLN A 20 2.12 -7.30 14.10
N ALA A 21 2.96 -8.16 13.53
CA ALA A 21 2.66 -9.58 13.37
C ALA A 21 2.59 -10.36 14.70
N LYS A 22 3.02 -9.76 15.81
CA LYS A 22 2.95 -10.32 17.16
C LYS A 22 1.80 -9.74 17.99
N ASP A 23 1.10 -8.75 17.44
CA ASP A 23 -0.02 -8.11 18.10
C ASP A 23 -1.26 -8.98 17.96
N GLU A 24 -1.81 -9.45 19.08
CA GLU A 24 -2.99 -10.32 19.12
C GLU A 24 -4.29 -9.57 18.78
N ASP A 25 -4.29 -8.23 18.87
CA ASP A 25 -5.43 -7.40 18.50
C ASP A 25 -5.54 -7.18 16.98
N LEU A 26 -4.48 -7.52 16.23
CA LEU A 26 -4.44 -7.40 14.78
C LEU A 26 -4.74 -8.73 14.09
N ASP A 27 -5.48 -8.65 12.99
CA ASP A 27 -5.69 -9.80 12.12
C ASP A 27 -4.37 -10.22 11.43
N PRO A 28 -3.86 -11.44 11.69
CA PRO A 28 -2.55 -11.87 11.21
C PRO A 28 -2.50 -11.99 9.69
N ASP A 29 -3.61 -12.33 9.05
CA ASP A 29 -3.69 -12.45 7.59
C ASP A 29 -3.59 -11.08 6.91
N THR A 30 -4.18 -10.06 7.51
CA THR A 30 -4.02 -8.66 7.08
C THR A 30 -2.58 -8.19 7.19
N VAL A 31 -1.91 -8.41 8.34
CA VAL A 31 -0.51 -8.00 8.54
C VAL A 31 0.41 -8.70 7.53
N LYS A 32 0.21 -10.00 7.31
CA LYS A 32 0.95 -10.78 6.31
C LYS A 32 0.74 -10.25 4.89
N SER A 33 -0.50 -9.88 4.54
CA SER A 33 -0.83 -9.32 3.23
C SER A 33 -0.16 -7.97 3.01
N VAL A 34 -0.14 -7.10 4.02
CA VAL A 34 0.57 -5.81 3.96
C VAL A 34 2.08 -6.02 3.75
N GLY A 35 2.67 -6.97 4.46
CA GLY A 35 4.07 -7.37 4.27
C GLY A 35 4.36 -7.80 2.83
N ALA A 36 3.55 -8.71 2.27
CA ALA A 36 3.70 -9.18 0.90
C ALA A 36 3.58 -8.06 -0.14
N LEU A 37 2.56 -7.18 0.00
CA LEU A 37 2.38 -6.04 -0.91
C LEU A 37 3.57 -5.08 -0.88
N ARG A 38 4.20 -4.90 0.28
CA ARG A 38 5.40 -4.09 0.43
C ARG A 38 6.60 -4.72 -0.25
N ASP A 39 6.84 -6.02 -0.03
CA ASP A 39 7.97 -6.75 -0.61
C ASP A 39 7.86 -6.87 -2.14
N GLU A 40 6.63 -6.95 -2.67
CA GLU A 40 6.33 -6.87 -4.10
C GLU A 40 6.45 -5.43 -4.66
N GLY A 41 6.76 -4.43 -3.83
CA GLY A 41 6.89 -3.03 -4.23
C GLY A 41 5.56 -2.35 -4.58
N LYS A 42 4.41 -2.98 -4.32
CA LYS A 42 3.07 -2.44 -4.63
C LYS A 42 2.72 -1.23 -3.76
N LEU A 43 3.29 -1.13 -2.56
CA LEU A 43 3.10 0.01 -1.65
C LEU A 43 4.07 1.19 -1.91
N THR A 44 4.84 1.17 -3.00
CA THR A 44 5.67 2.32 -3.37
C THR A 44 4.83 3.50 -3.84
N LYS A 45 5.28 4.73 -3.57
CA LYS A 45 4.60 5.97 -4.02
C LYS A 45 4.26 5.93 -5.52
N VAL A 46 5.18 5.46 -6.35
CA VAL A 46 5.00 5.36 -7.80
C VAL A 46 3.84 4.42 -8.16
N ASN A 47 3.78 3.24 -7.54
CA ASN A 47 2.72 2.27 -7.82
C ASN A 47 1.36 2.73 -7.29
N LEU A 48 1.32 3.34 -6.10
CA LEU A 48 0.09 3.91 -5.55
C LEU A 48 -0.45 5.04 -6.43
N LEU A 49 0.41 5.96 -6.88
CA LEU A 49 0.01 7.03 -7.80
C LEU A 49 -0.49 6.48 -9.15
N ARG A 50 0.16 5.43 -9.67
CA ARG A 50 -0.30 4.74 -10.88
C ARG A 50 -1.68 4.12 -10.69
N GLN A 51 -1.96 3.47 -9.56
CA GLN A 51 -3.27 2.89 -9.28
C GLN A 51 -4.36 3.98 -9.15
N LEU A 52 -4.05 5.10 -8.49
CA LEU A 52 -4.97 6.24 -8.42
C LEU A 52 -5.32 6.80 -9.80
N GLU A 53 -4.34 6.89 -10.70
CA GLU A 53 -4.58 7.34 -12.07
C GLU A 53 -5.45 6.35 -12.86
N VAL A 54 -5.25 5.03 -12.67
CA VAL A 54 -6.10 4.01 -13.29
C VAL A 54 -7.55 4.13 -12.80
N LEU A 55 -7.75 4.28 -11.48
CA LEU A 55 -9.08 4.47 -10.89
C LEU A 55 -9.73 5.77 -11.37
N ARG A 56 -8.96 6.86 -11.45
CA ARG A 56 -9.45 8.14 -11.98
C ARG A 56 -9.93 8.02 -13.42
N LYS A 57 -9.16 7.34 -14.29
CA LYS A 57 -9.55 7.11 -15.69
C LYS A 57 -10.79 6.22 -15.81
N ALA A 58 -10.87 5.17 -15.00
CA ALA A 58 -12.05 4.31 -14.96
C ALA A 58 -13.31 5.11 -14.58
N ALA A 59 -13.24 5.94 -13.54
CA ALA A 59 -14.36 6.78 -13.12
C ALA A 59 -14.80 7.77 -14.21
N ILE A 60 -13.86 8.40 -14.91
CA ILE A 60 -14.16 9.31 -16.03
C ILE A 60 -14.84 8.56 -17.18
N ASN A 61 -14.34 7.36 -17.53
CA ASN A 61 -14.93 6.56 -18.60
C ASN A 61 -16.33 6.06 -18.25
N THR A 62 -16.60 5.71 -17.00
CA THR A 62 -17.96 5.37 -16.51
C THR A 62 -18.90 6.57 -16.63
N GLN A 63 -18.46 7.78 -16.28
CA GLN A 63 -19.28 8.99 -16.44
C GLN A 63 -19.55 9.36 -17.90
N ALA A 64 -18.62 9.07 -18.81
CA ALA A 64 -18.81 9.31 -20.24
C ALA A 64 -19.81 8.33 -20.88
N ASP A 65 -19.92 7.11 -20.35
CA ASP A 65 -20.87 6.08 -20.81
C ASP A 65 -22.30 6.36 -20.31
N GLU A 66 -22.44 6.97 -19.12
CA GLU A 66 -23.73 7.36 -18.54
C GLU A 66 -24.32 8.67 -19.12
N GLY A 67 -23.52 9.48 -19.81
CA GLY A 67 -23.95 10.74 -20.45
C GLY A 67 -24.42 10.61 -21.91
N GLY A 68 -24.51 9.38 -22.42
CA GLY A 68 -24.82 9.04 -23.82
C GLY A 68 -26.28 8.66 -24.07
N ALA A 69 -27.24 9.36 -23.46
CA ALA A 69 -28.63 9.34 -23.89
C ALA A 69 -29.32 10.62 -23.39
N ASP A 70 -29.43 11.62 -24.27
CA ASP A 70 -30.70 12.31 -24.52
C ASP A 70 -30.52 13.24 -25.74
N ASP A 71 -31.36 12.99 -26.74
CA ASP A 71 -31.59 13.73 -27.98
C ASP A 71 -32.21 15.12 -27.71
#